data_AF-A0A265QAL0-F1
#
_entry.id   AF-A0A265QAL0-F1
#
_cell.length_a   1.000
_cell.length_b   1.000
_cell.length_c   1.000
_cell.angle_alpha   90.00
_cell.angle_beta   90.00
_cell.angle_gamma   90.00
#
_symmetry.space_group_name_H-M   'P 1'
#
loop_
_entity.id
_entity.type
_entity.pdbx_description
1 polymer ?
#
loop_
_entity_poly.entity_id
_entity_poly.type
_entity_poly.pdbx_seq_one_letter_code
_entity_poly.pdbx_strand_id
1 'polypeptide(L)'
;MTKADKILIIVIIAISLVSLGFIKNSATGYKEKYISIQVDGKEYKKIIFDKSVIGKTIPIETEFGYNLIEIGDGEVKVIDADCPDKLDVLQGTISKAGEIIVCLPNKLVVEIKGAEEIRDVDYISN
;
A
#
# COMPACT_ATOMS: atom_id res chain seq x y z
N MET A 1 -22.74 32.84 -25.37
CA MET A 1 -22.54 32.65 -23.92
C MET A 1 -22.89 33.94 -23.21
N THR A 2 -23.95 33.92 -22.42
CA THR A 2 -24.29 35.02 -21.54
C THR A 2 -23.19 35.19 -20.48
N LYS A 3 -23.09 36.38 -19.87
CA LYS A 3 -22.12 36.61 -18.78
C LYS A 3 -22.33 35.64 -17.60
N ALA A 4 -23.58 35.20 -17.41
CA ALA A 4 -23.97 34.19 -16.43
C ALA A 4 -23.42 32.80 -16.78
N ASP A 5 -23.44 32.39 -18.05
CA ASP A 5 -22.87 31.09 -18.49
C ASP A 5 -21.37 31.00 -18.20
N LYS A 6 -20.63 32.09 -18.38
CA LYS A 6 -19.19 32.13 -18.06
C LYS A 6 -18.93 32.01 -16.56
N ILE A 7 -19.74 32.67 -15.73
CA ILE A 7 -19.62 32.59 -14.26
C ILE A 7 -19.94 31.18 -13.78
N LEU A 8 -20.99 30.55 -14.31
CA LEU A 8 -21.38 29.19 -13.96
C LEU A 8 -20.25 28.18 -14.25
N ILE A 9 -19.64 28.26 -15.43
CA ILE A 9 -18.54 27.37 -15.82
C ILE A 9 -17.33 27.54 -14.89
N ILE A 10 -16.96 28.77 -14.54
CA ILE A 10 -15.83 29.04 -13.63
C ILE A 10 -16.10 28.46 -12.24
N VAL A 11 -17.33 28.60 -11.73
CA VAL A 11 -17.72 28.05 -10.41
C VAL A 11 -17.66 26.53 -10.40
N ILE A 12 -18.15 25.85 -11.46
CA ILE A 12 -18.10 24.39 -11.55
C ILE A 12 -16.64 23.91 -11.57
N ILE A 13 -15.77 24.55 -12.38
CA ILE A 13 -14.34 24.20 -12.43
C ILE A 13 -13.68 24.43 -11.07
N ALA A 14 -13.99 25.53 -10.38
CA ALA A 14 -13.45 25.81 -9.05
C ALA A 14 -13.87 24.75 -8.03
N ILE A 15 -15.14 24.34 -8.03
CA ILE A 15 -15.64 23.27 -7.14
C ILE A 15 -14.94 21.94 -7.43
N SER A 16 -14.77 21.58 -8.71
CA SER A 16 -14.05 20.34 -9.11
C SER A 16 -12.58 20.34 -8.71
N LEU A 17 -11.89 21.49 -8.78
CA LEU A 17 -10.50 21.60 -8.35
C LEU A 17 -10.37 21.53 -6.83
N VAL A 18 -11.30 22.14 -6.09
CA VAL A 18 -11.34 22.06 -4.63
C VAL A 18 -11.60 20.63 -4.16
N SER A 19 -12.55 19.92 -4.77
CA SER A 19 -12.85 18.52 -4.39
C SER A 19 -11.66 17.58 -4.63
N LEU A 20 -10.92 17.75 -5.74
CA LEU A 20 -9.68 17.00 -5.99
C LEU A 20 -8.58 17.30 -4.96
N GLY A 21 -8.50 18.54 -4.48
CA GLY A 21 -7.60 18.93 -3.39
C GLY A 21 -7.92 18.23 -2.07
N PHE A 22 -9.20 18.10 -1.73
CA PHE A 22 -9.66 17.42 -0.52
C PHE A 22 -9.43 15.89 -0.55
N ILE A 23 -9.61 15.25 -1.72
CA ILE A 23 -9.41 13.79 -1.85
C ILE A 23 -7.96 13.38 -1.56
N LYS A 24 -6.97 14.20 -1.94
CA LYS A 24 -5.56 13.94 -1.62
C LYS A 24 -5.26 13.95 -0.12
N ASN A 25 -5.98 14.75 0.67
CA ASN A 25 -5.79 14.79 2.13
C ASN A 25 -6.54 13.67 2.86
N SER A 26 -7.69 13.22 2.35
CA SER A 26 -8.47 12.14 2.99
C SER A 26 -7.96 10.72 2.74
N ALA A 27 -7.03 10.52 1.79
CA ALA A 27 -6.38 9.22 1.56
C ALA A 27 -5.41 8.80 2.67
N THR A 28 -5.30 9.57 3.74
CA THR A 28 -4.41 9.33 4.90
C THR A 28 -5.14 8.80 6.14
N GLY A 29 -6.40 8.35 5.99
CA GLY A 29 -7.29 7.93 7.09
C GLY A 29 -6.88 6.68 7.90
N TYR A 30 -5.68 6.12 7.68
CA TYR A 30 -5.19 4.99 8.45
C TYR A 30 -4.39 5.50 9.65
N LYS A 31 -4.93 5.31 10.86
CA LYS A 31 -4.27 5.72 12.12
C LYS A 31 -2.96 4.96 12.34
N GLU A 32 -2.86 3.73 11.84
CA GLU A 32 -1.66 2.90 11.90
C GLU A 32 -1.49 2.13 10.59
N LYS A 33 -0.25 2.06 10.07
CA LYS A 33 0.11 1.22 8.92
C LYS A 33 0.87 -0.01 9.41
N TYR A 34 0.73 -1.12 8.71
CA TYR A 34 1.48 -2.34 8.97
C TYR A 34 1.80 -3.07 7.66
N ILE A 35 2.85 -3.88 7.70
CA ILE A 35 3.26 -4.76 6.61
C ILE A 35 2.56 -6.12 6.81
N SER A 36 1.84 -6.57 5.79
CA SER A 36 1.28 -7.91 5.69
C SER A 36 2.12 -8.71 4.70
N ILE A 37 2.71 -9.81 5.17
CA ILE A 37 3.48 -10.74 4.36
C ILE A 37 2.65 -12.01 4.23
N GLN A 38 2.36 -12.42 3.00
CA GLN A 38 1.60 -13.62 2.69
C GLN A 38 2.41 -14.54 1.78
N VAL A 39 2.28 -15.84 2.02
CA VAL A 39 2.86 -16.89 1.18
C VAL A 39 1.73 -17.82 0.78
N ASP A 40 1.58 -18.09 -0.51
CA ASP A 40 0.51 -18.94 -1.05
C ASP A 40 -0.89 -18.49 -0.60
N GLY A 41 -1.09 -17.17 -0.55
CA GLY A 41 -2.36 -16.54 -0.14
C GLY A 41 -2.71 -16.67 1.34
N LYS A 42 -1.79 -17.18 2.18
CA LYS A 42 -1.98 -17.28 3.64
C LYS A 42 -1.10 -16.26 4.35
N GLU A 43 -1.63 -15.64 5.42
CA GLU A 43 -0.85 -14.71 6.24
C GLU A 43 0.34 -15.44 6.87
N TYR A 44 1.54 -15.02 6.49
CA TYR A 44 2.80 -15.52 7.02
C TYR A 44 3.27 -14.67 8.20
N LYS A 45 3.18 -13.34 8.07
CA LYS A 45 3.59 -12.41 9.12
C LYS A 45 2.92 -11.05 9.00
N LYS A 46 2.64 -10.44 10.15
CA LYS A 46 2.18 -9.06 10.30
C LYS A 46 3.20 -8.25 11.10
N ILE A 47 3.58 -7.08 10.61
CA ILE A 47 4.61 -6.24 11.24
C ILE A 47 4.12 -4.81 11.29
N ILE A 48 3.99 -4.26 12.49
CA ILE A 48 3.63 -2.85 12.68
C ILE A 48 4.87 -2.01 12.43
N PHE A 49 4.72 -0.87 11.75
CA PHE A 49 5.83 0.07 11.62
C PHE A 49 6.15 0.68 12.98
N ASP A 50 7.35 0.39 13.49
CA ASP A 50 7.87 0.95 14.73
C ASP A 50 9.37 1.25 14.59
N LYS A 51 9.93 2.03 15.51
CA LYS A 51 11.36 2.39 15.49
C LYS A 51 12.31 1.21 15.69
N SER A 52 11.83 0.12 16.29
CA SER A 52 12.62 -1.08 16.59
C SER A 52 12.79 -2.00 15.39
N VAL A 53 11.95 -1.87 14.36
CA VAL A 53 12.02 -2.68 13.13
C VAL A 53 12.77 -1.99 11.99
N ILE A 54 13.05 -0.69 12.10
CA ILE A 54 13.82 0.05 11.09
C ILE A 54 15.22 -0.56 10.94
N GLY A 55 15.61 -0.84 9.69
CA GLY A 55 16.87 -1.46 9.31
C GLY A 55 16.91 -2.97 9.52
N LYS A 56 15.80 -3.61 9.96
CA LYS A 56 15.75 -5.07 10.06
C LYS A 56 15.51 -5.72 8.72
N THR A 57 16.19 -6.83 8.49
CA THR A 57 15.96 -7.74 7.37
C THR A 57 15.23 -8.99 7.85
N ILE A 58 14.31 -9.49 7.05
CA ILE A 58 13.47 -10.65 7.35
C ILE A 58 13.60 -11.66 6.22
N PRO A 59 14.29 -12.79 6.45
CA PRO A 59 14.33 -13.86 5.47
C PRO A 59 13.00 -14.62 5.50
N ILE A 60 12.46 -14.88 4.31
CA ILE A 60 11.29 -15.73 4.06
C ILE A 60 11.80 -16.94 3.28
N GLU A 61 11.95 -18.06 3.98
CA GLU A 61 12.36 -19.35 3.41
C GLU A 61 11.16 -20.30 3.43
N THR A 62 10.74 -20.75 2.25
CA THR A 62 9.56 -21.61 2.07
C THR A 62 9.84 -22.67 1.01
N GLU A 63 8.90 -23.61 0.84
CA GLU A 63 8.99 -24.60 -0.25
C GLU A 63 8.90 -23.98 -1.66
N PHE A 64 8.43 -22.73 -1.78
CA PHE A 64 8.29 -22.03 -3.05
C PHE A 64 9.54 -21.20 -3.42
N GLY A 65 10.46 -20.99 -2.48
CA GLY A 65 11.68 -20.21 -2.70
C GLY A 65 12.05 -19.32 -1.51
N TYR A 66 12.96 -18.39 -1.80
CA TYR A 66 13.59 -17.46 -0.87
C TYR A 66 13.34 -16.00 -1.24
N ASN A 67 13.00 -15.18 -0.26
CA ASN A 67 12.97 -13.71 -0.38
C ASN A 67 13.53 -13.06 0.91
N LEU A 68 14.30 -11.99 0.76
CA LEU A 68 14.81 -11.18 1.85
C LEU A 68 14.17 -9.80 1.83
N ILE A 69 13.41 -9.49 2.87
CA ILE A 69 12.66 -8.24 2.99
C ILE A 69 13.42 -7.28 3.92
N GLU A 70 13.62 -6.04 3.52
CA GLU A 70 14.18 -4.97 4.37
C GLU A 70 13.07 -3.98 4.77
N ILE A 71 13.04 -3.64 6.06
CA ILE A 71 12.10 -2.66 6.62
C ILE A 71 12.84 -1.36 6.89
N GLY A 72 12.39 -0.27 6.26
CA GLY A 72 12.86 1.09 6.49
C GLY A 72 11.93 1.89 7.40
N ASP A 73 12.13 3.21 7.42
CA ASP A 73 11.27 4.12 8.19
C ASP A 73 9.92 4.34 7.48
N GLY A 74 8.94 3.51 7.82
CA GLY A 74 7.60 3.55 7.21
C GLY A 74 7.55 2.98 5.77
N GLU A 75 8.59 2.26 5.37
CA GLU A 75 8.74 1.69 4.03
C GLU A 75 9.22 0.23 4.08
N VAL A 76 9.00 -0.51 3.00
CA VAL A 76 9.44 -1.90 2.85
C VAL A 76 9.85 -2.18 1.41
N LYS A 77 10.86 -3.03 1.22
CA LYS A 77 11.29 -3.54 -0.10
C LYS A 77 11.80 -4.97 0.02
N VAL A 78 11.81 -5.69 -1.11
CA VAL A 78 12.55 -6.95 -1.24
C VAL A 78 13.96 -6.60 -1.72
N ILE A 79 14.98 -6.99 -0.97
CA ILE A 79 16.39 -6.70 -1.29
C ILE A 79 17.10 -7.86 -1.97
N ASP A 80 16.60 -9.08 -1.79
CA ASP A 80 17.10 -10.27 -2.46
C ASP A 80 15.97 -11.30 -2.62
N ALA A 81 16.07 -12.14 -3.62
CA ALA A 81 15.15 -13.24 -3.87
C ALA A 81 15.88 -14.32 -4.67
N ASP A 82 15.38 -15.55 -4.75
CA ASP A 82 15.91 -16.59 -5.64
C ASP A 82 15.12 -16.74 -6.96
N CYS A 83 14.02 -16.01 -7.12
CA CYS A 83 13.20 -16.02 -8.32
C CYS A 83 14.00 -15.60 -9.58
N PRO A 84 13.67 -16.12 -10.77
CA PRO A 84 14.45 -15.87 -11.98
C PRO A 84 14.29 -14.46 -12.56
N ASP A 85 13.14 -13.82 -12.34
CA ASP A 85 12.79 -12.54 -12.95
C ASP A 85 13.17 -11.31 -12.09
N LYS A 86 13.37 -11.52 -10.78
CA LYS A 86 13.72 -10.48 -9.79
C LYS A 86 12.79 -9.26 -9.81
N LEU A 87 11.54 -9.41 -10.28
CA LEU A 87 10.64 -8.26 -10.45
C LEU A 87 10.28 -7.60 -9.10
N ASP A 88 10.16 -8.40 -8.06
CA ASP A 88 9.96 -7.99 -6.67
C ASP A 88 11.14 -7.16 -6.14
N VAL A 89 12.37 -7.54 -6.46
CA VAL A 89 13.58 -6.77 -6.12
C VAL A 89 13.66 -5.47 -6.94
N LEU A 90 13.41 -5.56 -8.25
CA LEU A 90 13.46 -4.41 -9.17
C LEU A 90 12.38 -3.37 -8.91
N GLN A 91 11.23 -3.79 -8.37
CA GLN A 91 10.13 -2.89 -7.98
C GLN A 91 10.59 -1.86 -6.93
N GLY A 92 11.54 -2.21 -6.08
CA GLY A 92 12.09 -1.31 -5.08
C GLY A 92 11.13 -1.09 -3.91
N THR A 93 11.05 0.16 -3.45
CA THR A 93 10.46 0.49 -2.14
C THR A 93 9.00 0.92 -2.25
N ILE A 94 8.18 0.40 -1.34
CA ILE A 94 6.78 0.82 -1.12
C ILE A 94 6.62 1.44 0.27
N SER A 95 5.70 2.39 0.42
CA SER A 95 5.50 3.18 1.66
C SER A 95 4.05 3.59 1.94
N LYS A 96 3.15 3.46 0.96
CA LYS A 96 1.73 3.86 1.07
C LYS A 96 0.85 2.64 1.28
N ALA A 97 -0.24 2.85 2.03
CA ALA A 97 -1.26 1.82 2.19
C ALA A 97 -1.86 1.45 0.83
N GLY A 98 -2.04 0.17 0.59
CA GLY A 98 -2.48 -0.40 -0.68
C GLY A 98 -1.36 -0.62 -1.71
N GLU A 99 -0.12 -0.20 -1.45
CA GLU A 99 1.01 -0.60 -2.27
C GLU A 99 1.42 -2.04 -1.96
N ILE A 100 1.77 -2.80 -2.99
CA ILE A 100 2.01 -4.24 -2.93
C ILE A 100 3.26 -4.59 -3.75
N ILE A 101 4.12 -5.45 -3.22
CA ILE A 101 5.18 -6.16 -3.94
C ILE A 101 4.77 -7.63 -4.09
N VAL A 102 4.87 -8.18 -5.30
CA VAL A 102 4.49 -9.57 -5.60
C VAL A 102 5.66 -10.32 -6.21
N CYS A 103 6.01 -11.47 -5.61
CA CYS A 103 6.90 -12.45 -6.22
C CYS A 103 6.07 -13.66 -6.63
N LEU A 104 5.67 -13.69 -7.91
CA LEU A 104 4.78 -14.74 -8.41
C LEU A 104 5.40 -16.15 -8.33
N PRO A 105 6.68 -16.38 -8.70
CA PRO A 105 7.30 -17.69 -8.59
C PRO A 105 7.32 -18.23 -7.16
N ASN A 106 7.67 -17.38 -6.19
CA ASN A 106 7.79 -17.76 -4.78
C ASN A 106 6.46 -17.63 -4.01
N LYS A 107 5.37 -17.28 -4.71
CA LYS A 107 4.04 -17.04 -4.16
C LYS A 107 4.00 -16.06 -2.99
N LEU A 108 4.91 -15.09 -2.98
CA LEU A 108 5.02 -14.08 -1.94
C LEU A 108 4.20 -12.84 -2.31
N VAL A 109 3.47 -12.29 -1.34
CA VAL A 109 2.86 -10.97 -1.43
C VAL A 109 3.26 -10.17 -0.19
N VAL A 110 3.84 -8.99 -0.40
CA VAL A 110 4.16 -8.02 0.66
C VAL A 110 3.30 -6.79 0.41
N GLU A 111 2.43 -6.46 1.35
CA GLU A 111 1.48 -5.35 1.23
C GLU A 111 1.57 -4.42 2.43
N ILE A 112 1.54 -3.12 2.20
CA ILE A 112 1.31 -2.16 3.27
C ILE A 112 -0.19 -2.00 3.43
N LYS A 113 -0.72 -2.48 4.56
CA LYS A 113 -2.12 -2.28 4.93
C LYS A 113 -2.25 -1.17 5.94
N GLY A 114 -3.36 -0.46 5.85
CA GLY A 114 -3.77 0.44 6.92
C GLY A 114 -4.67 -0.29 7.91
N ALA A 115 -4.49 -0.03 9.20
CA ALA A 115 -5.46 -0.41 10.22
C ALA A 115 -6.66 0.54 10.08
N GLU A 116 -7.79 0.00 9.63
CA GLU A 116 -9.06 0.69 9.80
C GLU A 116 -9.45 0.61 11.29
N GLU A 117 -9.73 1.75 11.92
CA GLU A 117 -10.79 1.71 12.93
C GLU A 117 -12.04 1.32 12.15
N ILE A 118 -12.62 0.16 12.47
CA ILE A 118 -13.90 -0.30 11.94
C ILE A 118 -14.87 0.88 12.04
N ARG A 119 -15.11 1.54 10.92
CA ARG A 119 -16.29 2.36 10.73
C ARG A 119 -17.29 1.39 10.17
N ASP A 120 -18.12 0.83 11.05
CA ASP A 120 -19.29 0.04 10.70
C ASP A 120 -20.12 0.79 9.67
N VAL A 121 -19.85 0.54 8.39
CA VAL A 121 -20.78 0.79 7.29
C VAL A 121 -20.53 -0.32 6.25
N ASP A 122 -20.79 -1.56 6.63
CA ASP A 122 -21.06 -2.61 5.66
C ASP A 122 -22.40 -2.28 4.97
N TYR A 123 -22.31 -1.81 3.73
CA TYR A 123 -23.44 -1.88 2.81
C TYR A 123 -23.61 -3.34 2.38
N ILE A 124 -24.43 -4.08 3.12
CA ILE A 124 -24.97 -5.37 2.69
C ILE A 124 -25.84 -5.10 1.46
N SER A 125 -25.36 -5.47 0.27
CA SER A 125 -26.23 -5.59 -0.91
C SER A 125 -26.89 -6.96 -0.86
N ASN A 126 -28.21 -6.95 -0.71
CA ASN A 126 -29.12 -8.08 -0.84
C ASN A 126 -29.49 -8.30 -2.31
#